data_AF-A0A4Y2FC54-F1
#
_entry.id   AF-A0A4Y2FC54-F1
#
_cell.length_a   1.000
_cell.length_b   1.000
_cell.length_c   1.000
_cell.angle_alpha   90.00
_cell.angle_beta   90.00
_cell.angle_gamma   90.00
#
_symmetry.space_group_name_H-M   'P 1'
#
loop_
_entity.id
_entity.type
_entity.pdbx_description
1 polymer ?
#
loop_
_entity_poly.entity_id
_entity_poly.type
_entity_poly.pdbx_seq_one_letter_code
_entity_poly.pdbx_strand_id
1 'polypeptide(L)'
;MYADFECLTTKIDTCQPDENGSYMQKYQKHEPMSFSLYIKYKHDDYKPPITYRGLNATKVFYDTVKSEALKIKKIYDKKHAIKMTAEDEKHFQRTNTCHICELNIKSGPSPCSVGKNKDFEKVRDHDHLIDPSKCESNYRGPAHSLCNLMYQNPSFVPVFIHNLSGYDSHLFIKELGREF
;
A
#
# COMPACT_ATOMS: atom_id res chain seq x y z
N MET A 1 -0.12 -4.19 -2.00
CA MET A 1 0.16 -5.57 -2.46
C MET A 1 -0.93 -6.47 -1.93
N TYR A 2 -1.34 -7.48 -2.70
CA TYR A 2 -2.31 -8.48 -2.31
C TYR A 2 -1.64 -9.84 -2.36
N ALA A 3 -1.81 -10.66 -1.33
CA ALA A 3 -1.21 -11.97 -1.26
C ALA A 3 -2.20 -13.02 -0.75
N ASP A 4 -1.91 -14.26 -1.12
CA ASP A 4 -2.66 -15.44 -0.72
C ASP A 4 -1.71 -16.64 -0.61
N PHE A 5 -1.98 -17.53 0.35
CA PHE A 5 -1.18 -18.72 0.60
C PHE A 5 -1.99 -19.99 0.40
N GLU A 6 -1.32 -21.00 -0.14
CA GLU A 6 -1.85 -22.36 -0.20
C GLU A 6 -0.99 -23.26 0.68
N CYS A 7 -1.65 -24.18 1.38
CA CYS A 7 -1.00 -25.07 2.35
C CYS A 7 -1.25 -26.54 2.00
N LEU A 8 -0.24 -27.37 2.26
CA LEU A 8 -0.46 -28.81 2.42
C LEU A 8 -1.05 -29.05 3.81
N THR A 9 -2.10 -29.87 3.87
CA THR A 9 -2.68 -30.35 5.12
C THR A 9 -2.19 -31.77 5.38
N THR A 10 -1.23 -31.90 6.29
CA THR A 10 -0.67 -33.20 6.67
C THR A 10 -1.31 -33.67 7.98
N LYS A 11 -1.64 -34.97 8.06
CA LYS A 11 -2.18 -35.55 9.30
C LYS A 11 -1.10 -35.53 10.38
N ILE A 12 -1.52 -35.26 11.61
CA ILE A 12 -0.66 -35.37 12.79
C ILE A 12 -1.02 -36.68 13.50
N ASP A 13 -0.02 -37.51 13.75
CA ASP A 13 -0.20 -38.68 14.62
C ASP A 13 -0.42 -38.21 16.06
N THR A 14 -1.48 -38.71 16.67
CA THR A 14 -1.90 -38.27 18.01
C THR A 14 -2.10 -39.46 18.92
N CYS A 15 -1.81 -39.28 20.20
CA CYS A 15 -2.01 -40.28 21.25
C CYS A 15 -3.50 -40.45 21.54
N GLN A 16 -3.88 -41.59 22.13
CA GLN A 16 -5.26 -41.78 22.57
C GLN A 16 -5.65 -40.75 23.65
N PRO A 17 -6.91 -40.26 23.63
CA PRO A 17 -7.37 -39.31 24.62
C PRO A 17 -7.50 -39.90 26.01
N ASP A 18 -7.26 -39.09 27.04
CA ASP A 18 -7.57 -39.45 28.43
C ASP A 18 -9.08 -39.32 28.67
N GLU A 19 -9.70 -40.38 29.19
CA GLU A 19 -11.15 -40.43 29.46
C GLU A 19 -11.56 -39.59 30.68
N ASN A 20 -10.61 -39.24 31.57
CA ASN A 20 -10.89 -38.52 32.81
C ASN A 20 -10.70 -37.00 32.72
N GLY A 21 -10.39 -36.46 31.54
CA GLY A 21 -10.13 -35.04 31.34
C GLY A 21 -10.61 -34.51 29.99
N SER A 22 -10.71 -33.18 29.87
CA SER A 22 -10.85 -32.57 28.56
C SER A 22 -9.52 -32.62 27.82
N TYR A 23 -9.56 -33.00 26.55
CA TYR A 23 -8.38 -33.05 25.68
C TYR A 23 -8.65 -32.29 24.39
N MET A 24 -7.58 -31.74 23.80
CA MET A 24 -7.62 -31.09 22.49
C MET A 24 -6.69 -31.82 21.54
N GLN A 25 -7.24 -32.43 20.50
CA GLN A 25 -6.48 -33.20 19.51
C GLN A 25 -6.22 -32.35 18.26
N LYS A 26 -4.95 -32.00 18.02
CA LYS A 26 -4.54 -31.39 16.76
C LYS A 26 -4.44 -32.49 15.71
N TYR A 27 -5.35 -32.52 14.75
CA TYR A 27 -5.46 -33.61 13.77
C TYR A 27 -4.73 -33.33 12.45
N GLN A 28 -4.50 -32.05 12.11
CA GLN A 28 -3.83 -31.61 10.88
C GLN A 28 -2.81 -30.52 11.15
N LYS A 29 -1.71 -30.54 10.40
CA LYS A 29 -0.69 -29.50 10.31
C LYS A 29 -0.80 -28.85 8.94
N HIS A 30 -0.86 -27.54 8.92
CA HIS A 30 -0.92 -26.76 7.71
C HIS A 30 0.48 -26.23 7.41
N GLU A 31 1.06 -26.68 6.30
CA GLU A 31 2.40 -26.31 5.86
C GLU A 31 2.32 -25.48 4.59
N PRO A 32 2.73 -24.20 4.63
CA PRO A 32 2.74 -23.34 3.45
C PRO A 32 3.56 -23.94 2.32
N MET A 33 2.93 -24.12 1.17
CA MET A 33 3.56 -24.76 0.00
C MET A 33 3.66 -23.83 -1.21
N SER A 34 2.79 -22.82 -1.28
CA SER A 34 2.81 -21.83 -2.36
C SER A 34 2.20 -20.53 -1.91
N PHE A 35 2.53 -19.47 -2.64
CA PHE A 35 1.88 -18.18 -2.52
C PHE A 35 1.66 -17.54 -3.89
N SER A 36 0.72 -16.61 -3.94
CA SER A 36 0.56 -15.66 -5.03
C SER A 36 0.65 -14.24 -4.47
N LEU A 37 1.38 -13.36 -5.16
CA LEU A 37 1.54 -11.95 -4.81
C LEU A 37 1.21 -11.08 -6.02
N TYR A 38 0.19 -10.26 -5.87
CA TYR A 38 -0.29 -9.32 -6.87
C TYR A 38 -0.04 -7.87 -6.43
N ILE A 39 0.57 -7.08 -7.31
CA ILE A 39 0.97 -5.70 -7.02
C ILE A 39 0.20 -4.78 -7.97
N LYS A 40 -0.72 -3.99 -7.39
CA LYS A 40 -1.55 -3.05 -8.13
C LYS A 40 -1.09 -1.61 -7.91
N TYR A 41 -1.15 -0.81 -8.96
CA TYR A 41 -0.92 0.63 -8.93
C TYR A 41 -2.16 1.38 -9.46
N LYS A 42 -2.28 2.68 -9.18
CA LYS A 42 -3.44 3.50 -9.53
C LYS A 42 -3.70 3.55 -11.03
N HIS A 43 -2.64 3.52 -11.83
CA HIS A 43 -2.73 3.75 -13.28
C HIS A 43 -2.63 2.48 -14.13
N ASP A 44 -2.17 1.35 -13.57
CA ASP A 44 -2.13 0.04 -14.26
C ASP A 44 -1.71 -1.09 -13.30
N ASP A 45 -1.66 -2.32 -13.82
CA ASP A 45 -0.93 -3.45 -13.25
C ASP A 45 0.57 -3.15 -13.21
N TYR A 46 1.19 -3.26 -12.03
CA TYR A 46 2.64 -3.00 -11.89
C TYR A 46 3.46 -4.04 -12.67
N LYS A 47 3.04 -5.30 -12.58
CA LYS A 47 3.63 -6.47 -13.27
C LYS A 47 2.70 -7.68 -13.12
N PRO A 48 2.92 -8.77 -13.90
CA PRO A 48 2.20 -10.02 -13.73
C PRO A 48 2.29 -10.55 -12.28
N PRO A 49 1.28 -11.28 -11.79
CA PRO A 49 1.31 -11.89 -10.46
C PRO A 49 2.56 -12.74 -10.25
N ILE A 50 3.21 -12.57 -9.09
CA ILE A 50 4.35 -13.40 -8.69
C ILE A 50 3.79 -14.62 -7.99
N THR A 51 4.04 -15.81 -8.54
CA THR A 51 3.66 -17.06 -7.91
C THR A 51 4.89 -17.87 -7.55
N TYR A 52 4.82 -18.60 -6.45
CA TYR A 52 5.86 -19.52 -6.03
C TYR A 52 5.22 -20.80 -5.49
N ARG A 53 5.81 -21.95 -5.83
CA ARG A 53 5.43 -23.26 -5.29
C ARG A 53 6.69 -24.05 -4.98
N GLY A 54 6.87 -24.44 -3.73
CA GLY A 54 8.07 -25.13 -3.30
C GLY A 54 8.30 -25.08 -1.79
N LEU A 55 9.43 -25.65 -1.37
CA LEU A 55 9.86 -25.63 0.03
C LEU A 55 10.18 -24.21 0.48
N ASN A 56 9.98 -23.93 1.77
CA ASN A 56 10.24 -22.61 2.37
C ASN A 56 9.43 -21.46 1.75
N ALA A 57 8.19 -21.74 1.30
CA ALA A 57 7.32 -20.74 0.69
C ALA A 57 7.17 -19.46 1.52
N THR A 58 7.17 -19.57 2.86
CA THR A 58 7.10 -18.43 3.78
C THR A 58 8.33 -17.53 3.73
N LYS A 59 9.54 -18.11 3.70
CA LYS A 59 10.79 -17.35 3.57
C LYS A 59 10.87 -16.67 2.20
N VAL A 60 10.56 -17.41 1.13
CA VAL A 60 10.57 -16.86 -0.24
C VAL A 60 9.55 -15.73 -0.36
N PHE A 61 8.38 -15.87 0.27
CA PHE A 61 7.37 -14.81 0.32
C PHE A 61 7.92 -13.55 0.98
N TYR A 62 8.52 -13.68 2.17
CA TYR A 62 9.11 -12.56 2.89
C TYR A 62 10.18 -11.84 2.05
N ASP A 63 11.14 -12.59 1.51
CA ASP A 63 12.21 -12.04 0.68
C ASP A 63 11.65 -11.33 -0.56
N THR A 64 10.61 -11.90 -1.17
CA THR A 64 9.90 -11.32 -2.32
C THR A 64 9.22 -10.00 -1.94
N VAL A 65 8.40 -9.98 -0.88
CA VAL A 65 7.72 -8.76 -0.42
C VAL A 65 8.73 -7.66 -0.06
N LYS A 66 9.80 -8.01 0.65
CA LYS A 66 10.89 -7.09 1.02
C LYS A 66 11.56 -6.51 -0.22
N SER A 67 11.95 -7.36 -1.18
CA SER A 67 12.56 -6.91 -2.42
C SER A 67 11.63 -5.98 -3.22
N GLU A 68 10.34 -6.31 -3.30
CA GLU A 68 9.37 -5.52 -4.05
C GLU A 68 9.08 -4.18 -3.35
N ALA A 69 8.98 -4.16 -2.02
CA ALA A 69 8.83 -2.94 -1.25
C ALA A 69 10.01 -1.99 -1.46
N LEU A 70 11.25 -2.51 -1.50
CA LEU A 70 12.44 -1.71 -1.80
C LEU A 70 12.44 -1.15 -3.22
N LYS A 71 11.94 -1.90 -4.21
CA LYS A 71 11.79 -1.40 -5.59
C LYS A 71 10.73 -0.29 -5.66
N ILE A 72 9.59 -0.47 -5.01
CA ILE A 72 8.52 0.54 -4.93
C ILE A 72 9.02 1.79 -4.22
N LYS A 73 9.77 1.66 -3.14
CA LYS A 73 10.40 2.79 -2.44
C LYS A 73 11.26 3.63 -3.39
N LYS A 74 12.11 3.00 -4.21
CA LYS A 74 12.93 3.70 -5.21
C LYS A 74 12.09 4.47 -6.24
N ILE A 75 10.86 4.02 -6.52
CA ILE A 75 9.93 4.76 -7.38
C ILE A 75 9.38 5.97 -6.63
N TYR A 76 8.97 5.81 -5.38
CA TYR A 76 8.41 6.88 -4.55
C TYR A 76 9.44 7.96 -4.22
N ASP A 77 10.73 7.59 -4.10
CA ASP A 77 11.84 8.52 -3.86
C ASP A 77 12.11 9.42 -5.08
N LYS A 78 11.73 9.00 -6.30
CA LYS A 78 11.87 9.79 -7.53
C LYS A 78 10.70 10.76 -7.65
N LYS A 79 10.90 11.99 -7.19
CA LYS A 79 9.91 13.05 -7.30
C LYS A 79 10.02 13.77 -8.65
N HIS A 80 9.04 13.57 -9.51
CA HIS A 80 8.96 14.30 -10.78
C HIS A 80 8.48 15.75 -10.59
N ALA A 81 9.02 16.65 -11.40
CA ALA A 81 8.60 18.05 -11.44
C ALA A 81 7.21 18.18 -12.08
N ILE A 82 6.53 19.28 -11.78
CA ILE A 82 5.24 19.60 -12.38
C ILE A 82 5.38 19.88 -13.88
N LYS A 83 4.46 19.33 -14.66
CA LYS A 83 4.24 19.62 -16.08
C LYS A 83 2.78 19.98 -16.27
N MET A 84 2.54 21.15 -16.84
CA MET A 84 1.23 21.73 -17.07
C MET A 84 1.06 22.13 -18.53
N THR A 85 -0.14 21.93 -19.04
CA THR A 85 -0.59 22.49 -20.32
C THR A 85 -1.07 23.94 -20.15
N ALA A 86 -1.34 24.63 -21.27
CA ALA A 86 -1.94 25.97 -21.22
C ALA A 86 -3.36 25.92 -20.62
N GLU A 87 -4.09 24.84 -20.86
CA GLU A 87 -5.42 24.58 -20.32
C GLU A 87 -5.38 24.38 -18.80
N ASP A 88 -4.36 23.69 -18.29
CA ASP A 88 -4.15 23.51 -16.85
C ASP A 88 -3.89 24.84 -16.14
N GLU A 89 -3.08 25.71 -16.74
CA GLU A 89 -2.81 27.04 -16.17
C GLU A 89 -4.09 27.90 -16.20
N LYS A 90 -4.87 27.87 -17.29
CA LYS A 90 -6.20 28.52 -17.33
C LYS A 90 -7.13 27.98 -16.23
N HIS A 91 -7.14 26.66 -16.02
CA HIS A 91 -7.91 26.02 -14.96
C HIS A 91 -7.46 26.49 -13.58
N PHE A 92 -6.15 26.47 -13.30
CA PHE A 92 -5.56 26.96 -12.05
C PHE A 92 -5.97 28.41 -11.77
N GLN A 93 -5.87 29.30 -12.76
CA GLN A 93 -6.20 30.72 -12.58
C GLN A 93 -7.68 30.94 -12.29
N ARG A 94 -8.57 30.24 -13.02
CA ARG A 94 -10.03 30.41 -12.91
C ARG A 94 -10.60 29.84 -11.62
N THR A 95 -10.10 28.70 -11.14
CA THR A 95 -10.70 28.02 -9.99
C THR A 95 -10.02 28.38 -8.67
N ASN A 96 -10.82 28.51 -7.61
CA ASN A 96 -10.35 28.70 -6.24
C ASN A 96 -10.83 27.58 -5.31
N THR A 97 -11.29 26.45 -5.84
CA THR A 97 -11.68 25.30 -5.03
C THR A 97 -10.48 24.37 -4.88
N CYS A 98 -10.09 24.07 -3.65
CA CYS A 98 -9.05 23.11 -3.35
C CYS A 98 -9.49 21.72 -3.79
N HIS A 99 -8.75 21.03 -4.65
CA HIS A 99 -9.13 19.69 -5.11
C HIS A 99 -8.95 18.59 -4.03
N ILE A 100 -8.30 18.91 -2.91
CA ILE A 100 -8.00 17.96 -1.82
C ILE A 100 -9.11 17.98 -0.76
N CYS A 101 -9.48 19.17 -0.29
CA CYS A 101 -10.49 19.33 0.76
C CYS A 101 -11.82 19.87 0.24
N GLU A 102 -11.92 20.19 -1.05
CA GLU A 102 -13.12 20.69 -1.75
C GLU A 102 -13.63 22.05 -1.26
N LEU A 103 -12.91 22.71 -0.35
CA LEU A 103 -13.25 24.04 0.15
C LEU A 103 -12.69 25.15 -0.75
N ASN A 104 -13.34 26.32 -0.73
CA ASN A 104 -12.86 27.49 -1.43
C ASN A 104 -11.63 28.09 -0.72
N ILE A 105 -10.51 28.21 -1.45
CA ILE A 105 -9.20 28.64 -0.95
C ILE A 105 -9.20 30.08 -0.45
N LYS A 106 -10.03 30.96 -1.03
CA LYS A 106 -10.07 32.38 -0.67
C LYS A 106 -11.01 32.69 0.49
N SER A 107 -12.07 31.90 0.68
CA SER A 107 -13.09 32.16 1.71
C SER A 107 -13.08 31.14 2.86
N GLY A 108 -12.47 29.97 2.69
CA GLY A 108 -12.33 28.94 3.70
C GLY A 108 -10.87 28.57 3.90
N PRO A 109 -10.32 28.65 5.12
CA PRO A 109 -8.94 28.23 5.36
C PRO A 109 -8.80 26.73 5.16
N SER A 110 -7.57 26.26 4.95
CA SER A 110 -7.28 24.83 4.94
C SER A 110 -7.80 24.18 6.23
N PRO A 111 -8.47 23.01 6.18
CA PRO A 111 -8.82 22.24 7.38
C PRO A 111 -7.58 21.72 8.12
N CYS A 112 -6.42 21.72 7.47
CA CYS A 112 -5.13 21.39 8.08
C CYS A 112 -4.52 22.58 8.85
N SER A 113 -5.16 23.76 8.84
CA SER A 113 -4.71 24.92 9.60
C SER A 113 -4.75 24.62 11.11
N VAL A 114 -3.68 24.99 11.83
CA VAL A 114 -3.58 24.79 13.29
C VAL A 114 -3.60 26.14 13.99
N GLY A 115 -4.48 26.28 14.99
CA GLY A 115 -4.58 27.48 15.80
C GLY A 115 -5.05 28.70 14.99
N LYS A 116 -4.36 29.83 15.14
CA LYS A 116 -4.72 31.09 14.46
C LYS A 116 -4.11 31.23 13.06
N ASN A 117 -3.21 30.33 12.66
CA ASN A 117 -2.56 30.38 11.35
C ASN A 117 -3.49 29.81 10.29
N LYS A 118 -4.28 30.69 9.68
CA LYS A 118 -5.19 30.33 8.60
C LYS A 118 -4.44 30.30 7.28
N ASP A 119 -4.44 29.15 6.62
CA ASP A 119 -3.89 28.98 5.28
C ASP A 119 -4.95 29.27 4.22
N PHE A 120 -4.69 30.28 3.40
CA PHE A 120 -5.47 30.67 2.23
C PHE A 120 -4.59 30.75 0.97
N GLU A 121 -3.35 30.23 1.04
CA GLU A 121 -2.41 30.29 -0.07
C GLU A 121 -2.78 29.24 -1.13
N LYS A 122 -2.91 29.70 -2.38
CA LYS A 122 -3.23 28.84 -3.52
C LYS A 122 -1.95 28.32 -4.17
N VAL A 123 -1.75 27.01 -4.15
CA VAL A 123 -0.62 26.31 -4.78
C VAL A 123 -1.09 25.30 -5.83
N ARG A 124 -0.17 24.86 -6.69
CA ARG A 124 -0.42 23.86 -7.74
C ARG A 124 0.00 22.48 -7.20
N ASP A 125 -0.95 21.58 -6.99
CA ASP A 125 -0.65 20.17 -6.65
C ASP A 125 -0.46 19.35 -7.93
N HIS A 126 0.42 18.35 -7.86
CA HIS A 126 0.74 17.46 -8.98
C HIS A 126 1.14 16.07 -8.52
N ASP A 127 0.99 15.10 -9.42
CA ASP A 127 1.43 13.73 -9.19
C ASP A 127 2.93 13.59 -9.41
N HIS A 128 3.65 13.34 -8.32
CA HIS A 128 5.10 13.13 -8.34
C HIS A 128 5.53 11.79 -8.95
N LEU A 129 4.61 10.83 -9.12
CA LEU A 129 4.92 9.49 -9.65
C LEU A 129 4.75 9.39 -11.16
N ILE A 130 4.06 10.34 -11.79
CA ILE A 130 3.86 10.36 -13.23
C ILE A 130 5.10 11.00 -13.88
N ASP A 131 5.76 10.22 -14.74
CA ASP A 131 6.88 10.68 -15.56
C ASP A 131 6.39 11.75 -16.56
N PRO A 132 6.85 13.02 -16.46
CA PRO A 132 6.43 14.10 -17.34
C PRO A 132 6.76 13.88 -18.81
N SER A 133 7.68 12.97 -19.13
CA SER A 133 7.99 12.59 -20.51
C SER A 133 6.93 11.67 -21.13
N LYS A 134 6.09 11.02 -20.31
CA LYS A 134 5.09 10.02 -20.72
C LYS A 134 3.64 10.49 -20.60
N CYS A 135 3.40 11.72 -20.16
CA CYS A 135 2.07 12.30 -20.05
C CYS A 135 2.05 13.72 -20.63
N GLU A 136 0.87 14.23 -20.99
CA GLU A 136 0.72 15.63 -21.38
C GLU A 136 0.79 16.57 -20.17
N SER A 137 0.25 16.14 -19.03
CA SER A 137 0.23 16.87 -17.75
C SER A 137 0.23 15.91 -16.57
N ASN A 138 0.87 16.29 -15.47
CA ASN A 138 0.77 15.59 -14.18
C ASN A 138 0.11 16.49 -13.10
N TYR A 139 -0.45 17.62 -13.50
CA TYR A 139 -1.17 18.52 -12.61
C TYR A 139 -2.49 17.92 -12.15
N ARG A 140 -2.82 18.08 -10.86
CA ARG A 140 -4.06 17.57 -10.25
C ARG A 140 -5.09 18.66 -10.04
N GLY A 141 -4.65 19.85 -9.63
CA GLY A 141 -5.53 20.96 -9.36
C GLY A 141 -4.91 22.01 -8.45
N PRO A 142 -5.63 23.11 -8.17
CA PRO A 142 -5.25 24.02 -7.13
C PRO A 142 -5.56 23.42 -5.76
N ALA A 143 -4.70 23.72 -4.81
CA ALA A 143 -4.85 23.31 -3.43
C ALA A 143 -4.50 24.46 -2.49
N HIS A 144 -4.98 24.38 -1.25
CA HIS A 144 -4.36 25.13 -0.16
C HIS A 144 -2.91 24.65 0.03
N SER A 145 -2.01 25.54 0.42
CA SER A 145 -0.58 25.25 0.65
C SER A 145 -0.37 24.13 1.69
N LEU A 146 -1.10 24.17 2.81
CA LEU A 146 -1.08 23.14 3.84
C LEU A 146 -1.77 21.85 3.41
N CYS A 147 -2.87 21.91 2.65
CA CYS A 147 -3.47 20.68 2.11
C CYS A 147 -2.49 19.95 1.19
N ASN A 148 -1.82 20.69 0.30
CA ASN A 148 -0.79 20.16 -0.58
C ASN A 148 0.38 19.56 0.20
N LEU A 149 0.87 20.27 1.23
CA LEU A 149 1.96 19.77 2.07
C LEU A 149 1.61 18.48 2.80
N MET A 150 0.37 18.34 3.26
CA MET A 150 -0.11 17.16 3.98
C MET A 150 -0.51 16.01 3.05
N TYR A 151 -0.80 16.30 1.77
CA TYR A 151 -1.17 15.31 0.77
C TYR A 151 0.07 14.59 0.22
N GLN A 152 0.70 13.80 1.07
CA GLN A 152 1.91 13.06 0.76
C GLN A 152 1.63 11.59 0.41
N ASN A 153 2.49 11.03 -0.43
CA ASN A 153 2.49 9.58 -0.65
C ASN A 153 2.88 8.86 0.66
N PRO A 154 2.25 7.71 0.97
CA PRO A 154 2.58 6.96 2.17
C PRO A 154 4.04 6.49 2.16
N SER A 155 4.66 6.51 3.35
CA SER A 155 6.04 6.03 3.57
C SER A 155 6.15 4.51 3.72
N PHE A 156 5.04 3.79 3.56
CA PHE A 156 4.95 2.34 3.68
C PHE A 156 4.16 1.75 2.50
N VAL A 157 4.40 0.48 2.21
CA VAL A 157 3.63 -0.28 1.21
C VAL A 157 2.70 -1.25 1.93
N PRO A 158 1.37 -1.08 1.86
CA PRO A 158 0.45 -2.00 2.51
C PRO A 158 0.45 -3.37 1.81
N VAL A 159 0.44 -4.43 2.61
CA VAL A 159 0.28 -5.82 2.16
C VAL A 159 -1.02 -6.35 2.74
N PHE A 160 -1.97 -6.65 1.86
CA PHE A 160 -3.24 -7.26 2.19
C PHE A 160 -3.14 -8.76 1.94
N ILE A 161 -3.54 -9.56 2.91
CA ILE A 161 -3.51 -11.02 2.80
C ILE A 161 -4.93 -11.54 3.00
N HIS A 162 -5.37 -12.41 2.09
CA HIS A 162 -6.66 -13.08 2.16
C HIS A 162 -6.74 -13.86 3.48
N ASN A 163 -7.67 -13.47 4.36
CA ASN A 163 -7.85 -14.09 5.67
C ASN A 163 -6.65 -14.00 6.65
N LEU A 164 -5.94 -12.86 6.65
CA LEU A 164 -4.79 -12.61 7.54
C LEU A 164 -5.08 -12.99 9.01
N SER A 165 -6.13 -12.43 9.62
CA SER A 165 -6.44 -12.62 11.04
C SER A 165 -7.09 -13.97 11.36
N GLY A 166 -7.79 -14.59 10.41
CA GLY A 166 -8.53 -15.84 10.64
C GLY A 166 -7.74 -17.10 10.32
N TYR A 167 -6.71 -17.00 9.46
CA TYR A 167 -5.88 -18.13 9.08
C TYR A 167 -4.48 -17.62 8.75
N ASP A 168 -4.20 -17.07 7.57
CA ASP A 168 -2.86 -16.90 7.01
C ASP A 168 -1.74 -16.32 7.92
N SER A 169 -2.04 -15.44 8.88
CA SER A 169 -1.01 -14.91 9.80
C SER A 169 -0.18 -16.01 10.47
N HIS A 170 -0.80 -17.09 10.96
CA HIS A 170 -0.05 -18.15 11.67
C HIS A 170 0.98 -18.87 10.80
N LEU A 171 0.84 -18.78 9.47
CA LEU A 171 1.71 -19.45 8.50
C LEU A 171 3.10 -18.82 8.43
N PHE A 172 3.19 -17.49 8.41
CA PHE A 172 4.43 -16.77 8.10
C PHE A 172 4.88 -15.80 9.21
N ILE A 173 4.06 -15.53 10.23
CA ILE A 173 4.40 -14.56 11.29
C ILE A 173 5.69 -14.91 12.04
N LYS A 174 6.01 -16.21 12.15
CA LYS A 174 7.28 -16.67 12.74
C LYS A 174 8.50 -16.26 11.91
N GLU A 175 8.37 -16.23 10.58
CA GLU A 175 9.46 -15.77 9.72
C GLU A 175 9.67 -14.25 9.85
N LEU A 176 8.61 -13.47 10.10
CA LEU A 176 8.75 -12.03 10.36
C LEU A 176 9.59 -11.73 11.60
N GLY A 177 9.43 -12.54 12.66
CA GLY A 177 10.14 -12.35 13.93
C GLY A 177 11.58 -12.88 13.95
N ARG A 178 12.04 -13.59 12.90
CA ARG A 178 13.40 -14.15 12.84
C ARG A 178 14.45 -13.15 12.34
N GLU A 179 14.04 -12.06 11.69
CA GLU A 179 14.94 -11.04 11.13
C GLU A 179 15.08 -9.78 12.01
N PHE A 180 14.67 -9.85 13.28
CA PHE A 180 14.86 -8.80 14.29
C PHE A 180 15.68 -9.30 15.48
#